data_AF-A0A7J9GBB4-F1
#
_entry.id   AF-A0A7J9GBB4-F1
#
_cell.length_a   1.000
_cell.length_b   1.000
_cell.length_c   1.000
_cell.angle_alpha   90.00
_cell.angle_beta   90.00
_cell.angle_gamma   90.00
#
_symmetry.space_group_name_H-M   'P 1'
#
loop_
_entity.id
_entity.type
_entity.pdbx_description
1 polymer ?
#
loop_
_entity_poly.entity_id
_entity_poly.type
_entity_poly.pdbx_seq_one_letter_code
_entity_poly.pdbx_strand_id
1 'polypeptide(L)' 'MDVIWAELEVFQEGLKLAEKLKVAQLIVKFDSATLVNTVKKRMKDIIIMGQRIRQECKAFNNFDSVQVK' A
#
# COMPACT_ATOMS: atom_id res chain seq x y z
N MET A 1 -14.41 -11.89 0.44
CA MET A 1 -13.15 -11.87 -0.34
C MET A 1 -13.02 -10.53 -1.10
N ASP A 2 -14.11 -9.91 -1.52
CA ASP A 2 -14.13 -8.64 -2.28
C ASP A 2 -13.62 -7.39 -1.53
N VAL A 3 -13.91 -7.26 -0.23
CA VAL A 3 -13.57 -6.03 0.52
C VAL A 3 -12.06 -5.74 0.52
N ILE A 4 -11.23 -6.78 0.67
CA ILE A 4 -9.77 -6.62 0.72
C ILE A 4 -9.21 -6.22 -0.66
N TRP A 5 -9.80 -6.72 -1.75
CA TRP A 5 -9.43 -6.33 -3.10
C TRP A 5 -9.86 -4.90 -3.43
N ALA A 6 -11.05 -4.49 -3.01
CA ALA A 6 -11.52 -3.11 -3.16
C ALA A 6 -10.63 -2.12 -2.36
N GLU A 7 -10.26 -2.46 -1.12
CA GLU A 7 -9.31 -1.65 -0.33
C GLU A 7 -7.93 -1.58 -0.99
N LEU A 8 -7.48 -2.65 -1.64
CA LEU A 8 -6.23 -2.63 -2.40
C LEU A 8 -6.32 -1.67 -3.59
N GLU A 9 -7.41 -1.70 -4.36
CA GLU A 9 -7.61 -0.78 -5.49
C GLU A 9 -7.60 0.68 -5.04
N VAL A 10 -8.28 1.00 -3.92
CA VAL A 10 -8.26 2.35 -3.32
C VAL A 10 -6.83 2.76 -2.94
N PHE A 11 -6.05 1.84 -2.36
CA PHE A 11 -4.65 2.09 -2.04
C PHE A 11 -3.80 2.36 -3.29
N GLN A 12 -4.02 1.61 -4.38
CA GLN A 12 -3.31 1.80 -5.65
C GLN A 12 -3.59 3.18 -6.25
N GLU A 13 -4.86 3.58 -6.32
CA GLU A 13 -5.24 4.89 -6.87
C GLU A 13 -4.75 6.04 -5.98
N GLY A 14 -4.80 5.86 -4.64
CA GLY A 14 -4.24 6.81 -3.69
C GLY A 14 -2.74 7.04 -3.87
N LEU A 15 -1.96 5.97 -4.12
CA LEU A 15 -0.53 6.09 -4.40
C LEU A 15 -0.24 6.86 -5.69
N LYS A 16 -0.94 6.52 -6.78
CA LYS A 16 -0.79 7.22 -8.06
C LYS A 16 -1.11 8.70 -7.93
N LEU A 17 -2.15 9.04 -7.16
CA LEU A 17 -2.53 10.42 -6.92
C LEU A 17 -1.45 11.17 -6.12
N ALA A 18 -0.96 10.58 -5.02
CA ALA A 18 0.07 11.19 -4.19
C ALA A 18 1.39 11.41 -4.97
N GLU A 19 1.76 10.46 -5.83
CA GLU A 19 2.91 10.58 -6.73
C GLU A 19 2.73 11.72 -7.74
N LYS A 20 1.57 11.80 -8.40
CA LYS A 20 1.24 12.91 -9.33
C LYS A 20 1.30 14.27 -8.65
N LEU A 21 0.88 14.34 -7.40
CA LEU A 21 0.91 15.55 -6.57
C LEU A 21 2.31 15.85 -6.00
N LYS A 22 3.30 14.98 -6.21
CA LYS A 22 4.67 15.10 -5.70
C LYS A 22 4.71 15.34 -4.19
N VAL A 23 3.84 14.65 -3.46
CA VAL A 23 3.82 14.74 -2.00
C VAL A 23 5.10 14.11 -1.46
N ALA A 24 5.81 14.80 -0.57
CA ALA A 24 7.05 14.29 0.02
C ALA A 24 6.80 13.21 1.08
N GLN A 25 5.71 13.32 1.84
CA GLN A 25 5.40 12.43 2.96
C GLN A 25 4.03 11.77 2.79
N LEU A 26 3.99 10.44 2.90
CA LEU A 26 2.77 9.66 2.74
C LEU A 26 2.37 9.00 4.06
N ILE A 27 1.11 9.21 4.47
CA ILE A 27 0.48 8.47 5.56
C ILE A 27 -0.65 7.64 4.97
N VAL A 28 -0.55 6.32 5.06
CA VAL A 28 -1.55 5.38 4.59
C VAL A 28 -2.21 4.76 5.80
N LYS A 29 -3.54 4.88 5.89
CA LYS A 29 -4.34 4.28 6.95
C LYS A 29 -5.25 3.22 6.36
N PHE A 30 -5.18 1.99 6.89
CA PHE A 30 -6.11 0.93 6.55
C PHE A 30 -6.95 0.59 7.77
N ASP A 31 -8.26 0.44 7.59
CA ASP A 31 -9.12 -0.04 8.68
C ASP A 31 -9.03 -1.56 8.86
N SER A 32 -8.41 -2.26 7.90
CA SER A 32 -8.15 -3.70 7.92
C SER A 32 -6.76 -4.03 8.46
N ALA A 33 -6.71 -4.64 9.65
CA ALA A 33 -5.46 -5.13 10.25
C ALA A 33 -4.72 -6.15 9.35
N THR A 34 -5.46 -6.91 8.53
CA THR A 34 -4.88 -7.84 7.56
C THR A 34 -4.05 -7.10 6.52
N LEU A 35 -4.57 -6.01 5.94
CA LEU A 35 -3.83 -5.21 4.96
C LEU A 35 -2.63 -4.50 5.58
N VAL A 36 -2.80 -3.91 6.77
CA VAL A 36 -1.67 -3.29 7.51
C VAL A 36 -0.54 -4.31 7.67
N ASN A 37 -0.87 -5.53 8.08
CA ASN A 37 0.11 -6.60 8.29
C ASN A 37 0.74 -7.06 6.97
N THR A 38 -0.04 -7.23 5.90
CA THR A 38 0.48 -7.63 4.60
C THR A 38 1.40 -6.55 4.00
N VAL A 39 1.05 -5.26 4.11
CA VAL A 39 1.93 -4.16 3.69
C VAL A 39 3.22 -4.13 4.51
N LYS A 40 3.14 -4.29 5.84
CA LYS A 40 4.33 -4.33 6.71
C LYS A 40 5.21 -5.55 6.45
N LYS A 41 4.62 -6.71 6.15
CA LYS A 41 5.32 -7.98 5.90
C LYS A 41 5.52 -8.28 4.41
N ARG A 42 5.29 -7.31 3.51
CA ARG A 42 5.29 -7.47 2.03
C ARG A 42 6.51 -8.15 1.42
N MET A 43 7.66 -8.14 2.11
CA MET A 43 8.88 -8.81 1.67
C MET A 43 8.93 -10.31 2.00
N LYS A 44 8.06 -10.78 2.90
CA LYS A 44 7.99 -12.15 3.41
C LYS A 44 6.71 -12.88 3.03
N ASP A 45 5.73 -12.17 2.45
CA ASP A 45 4.43 -12.72 2.10
C ASP A 45 4.46 -13.31 0.67
N ILE A 46 4.18 -14.60 0.57
CA ILE A 46 4.20 -15.38 -0.69
C ILE A 46 2.80 -15.54 -1.31
N ILE A 47 1.75 -15.06 -0.64
CA ILE A 47 0.38 -15.14 -1.12
C ILE A 47 0.17 -14.08 -2.22
N ILE A 48 -0.74 -14.34 -3.18
CA ILE A 48 -1.03 -13.45 -4.33
C ILE A 48 -1.27 -12.00 -3.89
N MET A 49 -2.03 -11.80 -2.81
CA MET A 49 -2.28 -10.48 -2.22
C MET A 49 -0.99 -9.80 -1.75
N GLY A 50 -0.11 -10.54 -1.05
CA GLY A 50 1.19 -10.06 -0.62
C GLY A 50 2.10 -9.67 -1.77
N GLN A 51 2.12 -10.47 -2.85
CA GLN A 51 2.87 -10.15 -4.07
C GLN A 51 2.33 -8.88 -4.76
N ARG A 52 1.01 -8.72 -4.85
CA ARG A 52 0.39 -7.53 -5.44
C ARG A 52 0.73 -6.28 -4.62
N ILE A 53 0.55 -6.33 -3.31
CA ILE A 53 0.93 -5.25 -2.38
C ILE A 53 2.42 -4.91 -2.49
N ARG A 54 3.29 -5.92 -2.64
CA ARG A 54 4.73 -5.70 -2.83
C ARG A 54 5.03 -4.92 -4.11
N GLN A 55 4.32 -5.20 -5.21
CA GLN A 55 4.47 -4.46 -6.46
C GLN A 55 4.08 -2.99 -6.28
N GLU A 56 2.92 -2.73 -5.66
CA GLU A 56 2.42 -1.37 -5.44
C GLU A 56 3.31 -0.58 -4.47
N CYS A 57 3.79 -1.23 -3.42
CA CYS A 57 4.70 -0.60 -2.45
C CYS A 57 6.07 -0.25 -3.04
N LYS A 58 6.39 -0.58 -4.30
CA LYS A 58 7.56 -0.01 -4.98
C LYS A 58 7.43 1.51 -5.11
N ALA A 59 6.22 2.03 -5.25
CA ALA A 59 5.95 3.46 -5.29
C ALA A 59 6.39 4.18 -4.00
N PHE A 60 6.52 3.47 -2.87
CA PHE A 60 7.02 4.06 -1.62
C PHE A 60 8.41 4.68 -1.76
N ASN A 61 9.22 4.23 -2.71
CA ASN A 61 10.55 4.79 -2.97
C ASN A 61 10.50 6.21 -3.57
N ASN A 62 9.33 6.66 -4.03
CA ASN A 62 9.13 7.99 -4.60
C ASN A 62 8.80 9.04 -3.52
N PHE A 63 8.72 8.63 -2.25
CA PHE A 63 8.39 9.48 -1.11
C PHE A 63 9.57 9.49 -0.13
N ASP A 64 9.82 10.63 0.52
CA ASP A 64 10.86 10.78 1.53
C ASP A 64 10.55 9.96 2.78
N SER A 65 9.26 9.81 3.10
CA SER A 65 8.78 9.04 4.25
C SER A 65 7.41 8.45 3.99
N VAL A 66 7.21 7.20 4.44
CA VAL A 66 5.94 6.49 4.39
C VAL A 66 5.60 5.90 5.75
N GLN A 67 4.42 6.23 6.28
CA GLN A 67 3.86 5.62 7.49
C GLN A 67 2.62 4.80 7.15
N VAL A 68 2.57 3.55 7.61
CA VAL A 68 1.42 2.65 7.43
C VAL A 68 0.80 2.35 8.78
N LYS A 69 -0.42 2.83 8.99
CA LYS A 69 -1.17 2.72 10.25
C LYS A 69 -2.39 1.84 10.07
#